data_AF-R9A024-F1
#
_entry.id   AF-R9A024-F1
#
_cell.length_a   1.000
_cell.length_b   1.000
_cell.length_c   1.000
_cell.angle_alpha   90.00
_cell.angle_beta   90.00
_cell.angle_gamma   90.00
#
_symmetry.space_group_name_H-M   'P 1'
#
loop_
_entity.id
_entity.type
_entity.pdbx_description
1 polymer ?
#
loop_
_entity_poly.entity_id
_entity_poly.type
_entity_poly.pdbx_seq_one_letter_code
_entity_poly.pdbx_strand_id
1 'polypeptide(L)' 'MKPGDKAKLTKPTFLNKGIFIFTGSTVEIKEIQSDKAIVVYNDKEGYPHDLEMNLTDLSPLS' A
#
# COMPACT_ATOMS: atom_id res chain seq x y z
N MET A 1 -0.18 -11.59 6.16
CA MET A 1 0.73 -10.51 5.74
C MET A 1 1.65 -10.21 6.91
N LYS A 2 2.93 -9.94 6.63
CA LYS A 2 3.97 -9.51 7.58
C LYS A 2 4.90 -8.49 6.89
N PRO A 3 5.72 -7.73 7.63
CA PRO A 3 6.74 -6.87 7.02
C PRO A 3 7.61 -7.61 5.99
N GLY A 4 7.84 -6.99 4.84
CA GLY A 4 8.51 -7.55 3.66
C GLY A 4 7.59 -8.29 2.68
N ASP A 5 6.36 -8.64 3.08
CA ASP A 5 5.39 -9.21 2.13
C ASP A 5 4.94 -8.14 1.12
N LYS A 6 4.58 -8.57 -0.08
CA LYS A 6 3.89 -7.71 -1.05
C LYS A 6 2.38 -7.94 -1.00
N ALA A 7 1.63 -6.86 -1.13
CA ALA A 7 0.18 -6.87 -1.19
C ALA A 7 -0.32 -6.01 -2.34
N LYS A 8 -1.56 -6.22 -2.75
CA LYS A 8 -2.26 -5.42 -3.75
C LYS A 8 -3.25 -4.49 -3.04
N LEU A 9 -3.26 -3.21 -3.43
CA LEU A 9 -4.23 -2.24 -2.95
C LEU A 9 -5.62 -2.54 -3.51
N THR A 10 -6.62 -2.68 -2.64
CA THR A 10 -8.03 -2.85 -3.04
C THR A 10 -8.84 -1.56 -2.86
N LYS A 11 -8.33 -0.59 -2.09
CA LYS A 11 -8.94 0.73 -1.93
C LYS A 11 -9.12 1.43 -3.28
N PRO A 12 -10.29 2.07 -3.54
CA PRO A 12 -10.49 2.92 -4.71
C PRO A 12 -9.41 4.00 -4.85
N THR A 13 -9.01 4.30 -6.09
CA THR A 13 -7.98 5.29 -6.41
C THR A 13 -8.21 6.60 -5.65
N PHE A 14 -7.16 7.11 -5.02
CA PHE A 14 -7.26 8.28 -4.14
C PHE A 14 -6.03 9.19 -4.27
N LEU A 15 -6.18 10.44 -3.87
CA LEU A 15 -5.10 11.42 -3.81
C LEU A 15 -4.45 11.36 -2.41
N ASN A 16 -3.14 11.16 -2.36
CA ASN A 16 -2.35 11.22 -1.13
C ASN A 16 -1.19 12.19 -1.33
N LYS A 17 -1.12 13.27 -0.54
CA LYS A 17 0.00 14.25 -0.61
C LYS A 17 0.38 14.72 -2.02
N GLY A 18 -0.61 14.89 -2.90
CA GLY A 18 -0.40 15.36 -4.29
C GLY A 18 -0.09 14.27 -5.32
N ILE A 19 -0.04 12.99 -4.93
CA ILE A 19 0.12 11.86 -5.84
C ILE A 19 -1.14 10.99 -5.88
N PHE A 20 -1.48 10.49 -7.07
CA PHE A 20 -2.56 9.52 -7.22
C PHE A 20 -2.07 8.11 -6.89
N ILE A 21 -2.72 7.49 -5.92
CA ILE A 21 -2.50 6.09 -5.55
C ILE A 21 -3.56 5.27 -6.27
N PHE A 22 -3.13 4.38 -7.16
CA PHE A 22 -4.03 3.61 -8.01
C PHE A 22 -4.46 2.31 -7.35
N THR A 23 -5.76 2.00 -7.42
CA THR A 23 -6.27 0.68 -7.06
C THR A 23 -5.57 -0.40 -7.87
N GLY A 24 -5.27 -1.51 -7.21
CA GLY A 24 -4.63 -2.66 -7.82
C GLY A 24 -3.11 -2.56 -7.94
N SER A 25 -2.51 -1.44 -7.52
CA SER A 25 -1.06 -1.34 -7.40
C SER A 25 -0.51 -2.26 -6.32
N THR A 26 0.69 -2.79 -6.58
CA THR A 26 1.45 -3.57 -5.61
C THR A 26 2.16 -2.63 -4.64
N VAL A 27 2.09 -2.96 -3.36
CA VAL A 27 2.79 -2.29 -2.26
C VAL A 27 3.55 -3.31 -1.42
N GLU A 28 4.58 -2.86 -0.73
CA GLU A 28 5.34 -3.68 0.22
C GLU A 28 4.96 -3.32 1.65
N ILE A 29 4.69 -4.32 2.50
CA ILE A 29 4.40 -4.10 3.91
C ILE A 29 5.68 -3.68 4.62
N LYS A 30 5.71 -2.46 5.17
CA LYS A 30 6.81 -1.96 6.00
C LYS A 30 6.59 -2.29 7.47
N GLU A 31 5.37 -2.09 7.95
CA GLU A 31 4.98 -2.29 9.35
C GLU A 31 3.50 -2.68 9.45
N ILE A 32 3.14 -3.46 10.47
CA ILE A 32 1.73 -3.79 10.78
C ILE A 32 1.43 -3.31 12.19
N GLN A 33 0.31 -2.59 12.35
CA GLN A 33 -0.18 -2.06 13.62
C GLN A 33 -1.65 -2.45 13.76
N SER A 34 -1.99 -3.42 14.62
CA SER A 34 -3.36 -3.90 14.88
C SER A 34 -4.28 -4.03 13.64
N ASP A 35 -4.97 -2.96 13.23
CA ASP A 35 -5.93 -2.88 12.13
C ASP A 35 -5.39 -2.19 10.85
N LYS A 36 -4.16 -1.66 10.92
CA LYS A 36 -3.49 -0.89 9.86
C LYS A 36 -2.13 -1.49 9.49
N ALA A 37 -1.62 -1.03 8.36
CA ALA A 37 -0.26 -1.26 7.92
C ALA A 37 0.34 0.03 7.35
N ILE A 38 1.64 0.23 7.60
CA ILE A 38 2.45 1.14 6.81
C ILE A 38 2.99 0.34 5.63
N VAL A 39 2.75 0.84 4.41
CA VAL A 39 3.18 0.20 3.18
C VAL A 39 3.99 1.14 2.32
N VAL A 40 4.93 0.59 1.54
CA VAL A 40 5.70 1.33 0.54
C VAL A 40 5.00 1.18 -0.80
N TYR A 41 4.51 2.29 -1.34
CA TYR A 41 4.01 2.41 -2.70
C TYR A 41 5.05 3.06 -3.58
N ASN A 42 5.41 2.43 -4.70
CA ASN A 42 6.24 3.07 -5.71
C ASN A 42 5.33 3.69 -6.77
N ASP A 43 5.51 4.99 -7.02
CA ASP A 43 4.77 5.65 -8.09
C ASP A 43 5.24 5.21 -9.49
N LYS A 44 4.68 5.81 -10.53
CA LYS A 44 5.01 5.47 -11.93
C LYS A 44 6.46 5.77 -12.30
N GLU A 45 7.13 6.66 -11.59
CA GLU A 45 8.54 7.00 -11.79
C GLU A 45 9.46 6.16 -10.89
N GLY A 46 8.88 5.33 -10.01
CA GLY A 46 9.59 4.46 -9.10
C GLY A 46 9.98 5.12 -7.78
N TYR A 47 9.46 6.32 -7.48
CA TYR A 47 9.74 6.96 -6.20
C TYR A 47 8.88 6.33 -5.09
N PRO A 48 9.50 5.97 -3.95
CA PRO A 48 8.80 5.32 -2.85
C PRO A 48 8.03 6.32 -1.99
N HIS A 49 6.81 5.95 -1.62
CA HIS A 49 5.91 6.71 -0.74
C HIS A 49 5.38 5.80 0.36
N ASP A 50 5.57 6.22 1.61
CA ASP A 50 4.94 5.56 2.76
C ASP A 50 3.45 5.91 2.81
N LEU A 51 2.60 4.88 2.86
CA LEU A 51 1.15 5.00 2.99
C LEU A 51 0.67 4.28 4.24
N GLU A 52 -0.23 4.91 4.99
CA GLU A 52 -1.01 4.24 6.03
C GLU A 52 -2.29 3.67 5.40
N MET A 53 -2.47 2.37 5.52
CA MET A 53 -3.60 1.64 4.92
C MET A 53 -4.28 0.78 5.97
N ASN A 54 -5.61 0.65 5.88
CA ASN A 54 -6.31 -0.38 6.65
C ASN A 54 -5.93 -1.75 6.10
N LEU A 55 -5.86 -2.77 6.96
CA LEU A 55 -5.58 -4.14 6.51
C LEU A 55 -6.66 -4.67 5.55
N THR A 56 -7.89 -4.17 5.66
CA THR A 56 -9.00 -4.50 4.75
C THR A 56 -8.83 -3.94 3.34
N ASP A 57 -7.98 -2.93 3.18
CA ASP A 57 -7.66 -2.28 1.90
C ASP A 57 -6.48 -2.96 1.17
N LEU A 58 -6.00 -4.10 1.71
CA LEU A 58 -4.84 -4.84 1.23
C LEU A 58 -5.21 -6.32 1.02
N SER A 59 -4.93 -6.84 -0.18
CA SER A 59 -5.04 -8.27 -0.46
C SER A 59 -3.65 -8.88 -0.65
N PRO A 60 -3.30 -10.01 0.00
CA PRO A 60 -2.02 -10.69 -0.22
C PRO A 60 -1.82 -11.06 -1.69
N LEU A 61 -0.59 -10.95 -2.19
CA LEU A 61 -0.22 -11.53 -3.48
C LEU A 61 0.07 -13.03 -3.26
N SER A 62 -0.58 -13.87 -4.07
CA SER A 62 -0.47 -15.34 -4.04
C SER A 62 0.92 -15.83 -4.39
#